data_AF-A0A158FSV1-F1
#
_entry.id   AF-A0A158FSV1-F1
#
_cell.length_a   1.000
_cell.length_b   1.000
_cell.length_c   1.000
_cell.angle_alpha   90.00
_cell.angle_beta   90.00
_cell.angle_gamma   90.00
#
_symmetry.space_group_name_H-M   'P 1'
#
loop_
_entity.id
_entity.type
_entity.pdbx_description
1 polymer ?
#
loop_
_entity_poly.entity_id
_entity_poly.type
_entity_poly.pdbx_seq_one_letter_code
_entity_poly.pdbx_strand_id
1 'polypeptide(L)' 'MHDAFAAAGETLALICRLRGIDAVDLAPSEVDAFWNMALDVAAQKDLVPDEARRN' A
#
# COMPACT_ATOMS: atom_id res chain seq x y z
N MET A 1 -4.39 -9.52 -3.24
CA MET A 1 -3.69 -9.11 -2.01
C MET A 1 -2.26 -8.62 -2.28
N HIS A 2 -1.39 -9.38 -2.97
CA HIS A 2 0.03 -9.02 -3.15
C HIS A 2 0.28 -7.66 -3.85
N ASP A 3 -0.54 -7.30 -4.85
CA ASP A 3 -0.35 -6.07 -5.62
C ASP A 3 -0.50 -4.79 -4.78
N ALA A 4 -1.38 -4.78 -3.77
CA ALA A 4 -1.63 -3.60 -2.96
C ALA A 4 -0.45 -3.30 -2.02
N PHE A 5 0.14 -4.33 -1.44
CA PHE A 5 1.34 -4.20 -0.61
C PHE A 5 2.56 -3.81 -1.45
N ALA A 6 2.71 -4.38 -2.65
CA ALA A 6 3.77 -3.97 -3.58
C ALA A 6 3.65 -2.49 -3.95
N ALA A 7 2.45 -2.04 -4.35
CA ALA A 7 2.19 -0.64 -4.69
C ALA A 7 2.45 0.31 -3.51
N ALA A 8 2.06 -0.07 -2.30
CA ALA A 8 2.33 0.74 -1.10
C ALA A 8 3.83 0.83 -0.79
N GLY A 9 4.57 -0.28 -0.90
CA GLY A 9 6.03 -0.30 -0.74
C GLY A 9 6.75 0.56 -1.78
N GLU A 10 6.36 0.46 -3.05
CA GLU A 10 6.92 1.30 -4.13
C GLU A 10 6.62 2.79 -3.92
N THR A 11 5.41 3.11 -3.49
CA THR A 11 5.00 4.50 -3.18
C THR A 11 5.82 5.05 -2.01
N LEU A 12 5.98 4.27 -0.94
CA LEU A 12 6.80 4.64 0.21
C LEU A 12 8.25 4.90 -0.22
N ALA A 13 8.83 4.01 -1.02
CA ALA A 13 10.19 4.15 -1.55
C ALA A 13 10.34 5.37 -2.48
N LEU A 14 9.31 5.73 -3.24
CA LEU A 14 9.31 6.95 -4.05
C LEU A 14 9.30 8.20 -3.16
N ILE A 15 8.45 8.24 -2.14
CA ILE A 15 8.36 9.38 -1.21
C ILE A 15 9.67 9.58 -0.44
N CYS A 16 10.27 8.50 0.04
CA CYS A 16 11.58 8.52 0.70
C CYS A 16 12.63 9.17 -0.21
N ARG A 17 12.72 8.71 -1.48
CA ARG A 17 13.62 9.29 -2.49
C ARG A 17 13.36 10.77 -2.76
N LEU A 18 12.10 11.19 -2.87
CA LEU A 18 11.73 12.59 -3.10
C LEU A 18 12.10 13.49 -1.92
N ARG A 19 12.07 12.95 -0.69
CA ARG A 19 12.45 13.66 0.53
C ARG A 19 13.95 13.58 0.82
N GLY A 20 14.70 12.74 0.11
CA GLY A 20 16.12 12.50 0.37
C GLY A 20 16.38 11.81 1.71
N ILE A 21 15.44 10.98 2.17
CA ILE A 21 15.53 10.19 3.41
C ILE A 21 15.38 8.71 3.08
N ASP A 22 15.83 7.85 3.99
CA ASP A 22 15.58 6.41 3.91
C ASP A 22 14.34 6.02 4.70
N ALA A 23 13.78 4.85 4.39
CA ALA A 23 12.61 4.35 5.12
C ALA A 23 12.91 4.08 6.61
N VAL A 24 14.18 3.90 6.99
CA VAL A 24 14.63 3.77 8.38
C VAL A 24 14.55 5.08 9.16
N ASP A 25 14.51 6.22 8.46
CA ASP A 25 14.40 7.56 9.06
C ASP A 25 12.95 7.93 9.38
N LEU A 26 11.98 7.18 8.86
CA LEU A 26 10.57 7.36 9.14
C LEU A 26 10.22 6.80 10.52
N ALA A 27 9.27 7.43 11.20
CA ALA A 27 8.71 6.84 12.40
C ALA A 27 7.98 5.53 12.03
N PRO A 28 8.03 4.49 12.89
CA PRO A 28 7.30 3.24 12.64
C PRO A 28 5.82 3.47 12.33
N SER A 29 5.19 4.43 13.00
CA SER A 29 3.79 4.80 12.76
C SER A 29 3.52 5.35 11.36
N GLU A 30 4.49 6.01 10.73
CA GLU A 30 4.36 6.49 9.35
C GLU A 30 4.42 5.32 8.36
N VAL A 31 5.32 4.37 8.59
CA VAL A 31 5.43 3.14 7.78
C VAL A 31 4.17 2.29 7.93
N ASP A 32 3.67 2.13 9.15
CA ASP A 32 2.43 1.40 9.45
C ASP A 32 1.22 2.00 8.75
N ALA A 33 1.15 3.32 8.60
CA ALA A 33 0.05 3.97 7.88
C ALA A 33 -0.03 3.51 6.41
N PHE A 34 1.10 3.34 5.73
CA PHE A 34 1.13 2.81 4.35
C PHE A 34 0.67 1.36 4.27
N TRP A 35 1.08 0.53 5.23
CA TRP A 35 0.65 -0.86 5.27
C TRP A 35 -0.83 -1.02 5.62
N ASN A 36 -1.35 -0.19 6.52
CA ASN A 36 -2.79 -0.15 6.82
C ASN A 36 -3.61 0.26 5.59
N MET A 37 -3.15 1.26 4.81
CA MET A 37 -3.80 1.60 3.54
C MET A 37 -3.78 0.44 2.53
N ALA A 38 -2.66 -0.28 2.43
CA ALA A 38 -2.57 -1.47 1.57
C ALA A 38 -3.55 -2.57 2.01
N LEU A 39 -3.68 -2.78 3.32
CA LEU A 39 -4.58 -3.75 3.91
C LEU A 39 -6.05 -3.39 3.64
N ASP A 40 -6.43 -2.12 3.83
CA ASP A 40 -7.80 -1.64 3.55
C ASP A 40 -8.18 -1.84 2.07
N VAL A 41 -7.27 -1.52 1.16
CA VAL A 41 -7.48 -1.71 -0.29
C VAL A 41 -7.59 -3.20 -0.64
N ALA A 42 -6.73 -4.03 -0.03
CA ALA A 42 -6.78 -5.46 -0.25
C ALA A 42 -8.08 -6.09 0.29
N ALA A 43 -8.53 -5.68 1.48
CA ALA A 43 -9.77 -6.13 2.08
C ALA A 43 -11.00 -5.70 1.24
N GLN A 44 -10.98 -4.49 0.70
CA GLN A 44 -12.03 -4.03 -0.22
C GLN A 44 -12.07 -4.83 -1.53
N LYS A 45 -10.91 -5.23 -2.08
CA LYS A 45 -10.85 -6.09 -3.26
C LYS A 45 -11.45 -7.48 -3.02
N ASP A 46 -11.25 -8.06 -1.84
CA ASP A 46 -11.82 -9.37 -1.49
C ASP A 46 -13.34 -9.28 -1.24
N LEU A 47 -13.86 -8.11 -0.89
CA LEU A 47 -15.29 -7.84 -0.71
C LEU A 47 -16.05 -7.55 -2.01
N VAL A 48 -15.37 -7.32 -3.13
CA VAL A 48 -15.99 -7.18 -4.45
C VAL A 48 -15.94 -8.54 -5.15
N PRO A 49 -17.05 -9.31 -5.20
CA PRO A 49 -17.07 -10.57 -5.92
C PRO A 49 -16.86 -10.31 -7.41
N ASP A 50 -16.17 -11.22 -8.08
CA ASP A 50 -15.83 -11.23 -9.51
C ASP A 50 -17.07 -11.24 -10.47
N GLU A 51 -18.28 -11.00 -9.97
CA GLU A 51 -19.51 -10.93 -10.79
C GLU A 51 -19.56 -9.68 -11.69
N ALA A 52 -18.74 -8.65 -11.43
CA ALA A 52 -18.65 -7.49 -12.31
C ALA A 52 -17.82 -7.73 -13.59
N ARG A 53 -17.22 -8.93 -13.78
CA ARG A 53 -16.36 -9.27 -14.92
C ARG A 53 -17.04 -10.15 -15.99
N ARG A 54 -18.31 -10.51 -15.80
CA ARG A 54 -19.15 -11.18 -16.82
C ARG A 54 -20.33 -10.29 -17.22
N ASN A 55 -20.09 -9.35 -18.13
CA ASN A 55 -21.12 -8.88 -19.08
C ASN A 55 -20.45 -8.22 -20.28
#